data_AF-A0A5C6N5A9-F1
#
_entry.id   AF-A0A5C6N5A9-F1
#
_cell.length_a   1.000
_cell.length_b   1.000
_cell.length_c   1.000
_cell.angle_alpha   90.00
_cell.angle_beta   90.00
_cell.angle_gamma   90.00
#
_symmetry.space_group_name_H-M   'P 1'
#
loop_
_entity.id
_entity.type
_entity.pdbx_description
1 polymer ?
#
loop_
_entity_poly.entity_id
_entity_poly.type
_entity_poly.pdbx_seq_one_letter_code
_entity_poly.pdbx_strand_id
1 'polypeptide(L)'
;MKGGVEKKLDKIWEIIYSYGAERFGVKSGNLKLQKEPAHLKSRRQREIERLVKERRCLRKQWKKAAEAERKGLEALQGDLKQCLATLRRAECLRKQHKKKEAYMDDMTTITTTRACTKRLLDKLQKNIQWARMEIKPIKSGSISIVKGQLANERFHINEPVPTILEKPIESLGRWYSAELKDSKQVEQLKQDTISGLRQINSTALPGKLKL
;
A
#
# COMPACT_ATOMS: atom_id res chain seq x y z
N MET A 1 26.64 19.47 3.77
CA MET A 1 26.19 20.51 2.83
C MET A 1 26.39 21.86 3.49
N LYS A 2 27.12 22.78 2.86
CA LYS A 2 27.30 24.14 3.39
C LYS A 2 26.14 25.04 2.91
N GLY A 3 25.63 25.89 3.81
CA GLY A 3 24.56 26.86 3.53
C GLY A 3 23.45 26.88 4.59
N GLY A 4 22.59 27.90 4.51
CA GLY A 4 21.38 27.99 5.31
C GLY A 4 20.35 26.89 4.96
N VAL A 5 19.26 26.83 5.72
CA VAL A 5 18.25 25.77 5.63
C VAL A 5 17.66 25.62 4.22
N GLU A 6 17.36 26.74 3.55
CA GLU A 6 16.81 26.74 2.19
C GLU A 6 17.78 26.11 1.18
N LYS A 7 19.06 26.53 1.20
CA LYS A 7 20.09 25.94 0.33
C LYS A 7 20.32 24.44 0.59
N LYS A 8 20.10 23.98 1.82
CA LYS A 8 20.16 22.53 2.14
C LYS A 8 18.93 21.81 1.58
N LEU A 9 17.75 22.41 1.71
CA LEU A 9 16.50 21.86 1.18
C LEU A 9 16.56 21.70 -0.35
N ASP A 10 17.03 22.73 -1.06
CA ASP A 10 17.15 22.71 -2.52
C ASP A 10 18.11 21.62 -3.00
N LYS A 11 19.26 21.47 -2.33
CA LYS A 11 20.22 20.40 -2.66
C LYS A 11 19.68 19.01 -2.37
N ILE A 12 18.93 18.83 -1.28
CA ILE A 12 18.28 17.55 -0.99
C ILE A 12 17.28 17.22 -2.10
N TRP A 13 16.49 18.22 -2.52
CA TRP A 13 15.56 18.07 -3.62
C TRP A 13 16.26 17.70 -4.94
N GLU A 14 17.35 18.38 -5.29
CA GLU A 14 18.18 18.08 -6.46
C GLU A 14 18.69 16.64 -6.45
N ILE A 15 19.23 16.17 -5.32
CA ILE A 15 19.75 14.79 -5.19
C ILE A 15 18.63 13.76 -5.34
N ILE A 16 17.48 13.99 -4.69
CA ILE A 16 16.34 13.08 -4.79
C ILE A 16 15.81 13.04 -6.22
N TYR A 17 15.69 14.21 -6.86
CA TYR A 17 15.22 14.32 -8.23
C TYR A 17 16.20 13.67 -9.22
N SER A 18 17.50 13.96 -9.12
CA SER A 18 18.51 13.38 -10.02
C SER A 18 18.55 11.86 -9.90
N TYR A 19 18.55 11.33 -8.67
CA TYR A 19 18.47 9.89 -8.43
C TYR A 19 17.20 9.28 -9.02
N GLY A 20 16.06 9.95 -8.82
CA GLY A 20 14.77 9.51 -9.37
C GLY A 20 14.77 9.53 -10.91
N ALA A 21 15.29 10.59 -11.50
CA ALA A 21 15.40 10.78 -12.94
C ALA A 21 16.32 9.74 -13.59
N GLU A 22 17.48 9.46 -13.00
CA GLU A 22 18.42 8.43 -13.48
C GLU A 22 17.80 7.03 -13.42
N ARG A 23 17.08 6.71 -12.33
CA ARG A 23 16.57 5.36 -12.10
C ARG A 23 15.22 5.07 -12.77
N PHE A 24 14.35 6.08 -12.86
CA PHE A 24 12.96 5.93 -13.31
C PHE A 24 12.65 6.71 -14.59
N GLY A 25 13.58 7.56 -15.06
CA GLY A 25 13.38 8.43 -16.21
C GLY A 25 12.59 9.69 -15.89
N VAL A 26 12.70 10.70 -16.76
CA VAL A 26 11.94 11.95 -16.66
C VAL A 26 10.83 11.95 -17.72
N LYS A 27 9.59 12.26 -17.31
CA LYS A 27 8.49 12.47 -18.26
C LYS A 27 8.59 13.87 -18.88
N SER A 28 8.96 13.95 -20.15
CA SER A 28 8.88 15.17 -20.95
C SER A 28 7.41 15.54 -21.19
N GLY A 29 7.01 16.76 -20.83
CA GLY A 29 5.63 17.25 -21.01
C GLY A 29 5.20 17.27 -22.48
N ASN A 30 3.90 17.01 -22.70
CA ASN A 30 3.18 17.03 -23.98
C ASN A 30 3.30 15.83 -24.93
N LEU A 31 3.21 14.61 -24.38
CA LEU A 31 2.63 13.51 -25.13
C LEU A 31 1.27 13.20 -24.52
N LYS A 32 0.22 13.24 -25.36
CA LYS A 32 -1.11 12.65 -25.10
C LYS A 32 -0.91 11.48 -24.17
N LEU A 33 -1.58 11.50 -23.01
CA LEU A 33 -1.56 10.47 -21.98
C LEU A 33 -1.58 9.09 -22.66
N GLN A 34 -0.40 8.57 -23.01
CA GLN A 34 -0.24 7.17 -23.33
C GLN A 34 -0.53 6.59 -21.98
N LYS A 35 -1.73 6.03 -21.80
CA LYS A 35 -2.08 5.25 -20.63
C LYS A 35 -0.84 4.45 -20.31
N GLU A 36 -0.16 4.78 -19.21
CA GLU A 36 0.91 3.93 -18.73
C GLU A 36 0.35 2.50 -18.77
N PRO A 37 1.07 1.54 -19.37
CA PRO A 37 0.55 0.20 -19.50
C PRO A 37 0.12 -0.25 -18.10
N ALA A 38 -1.18 -0.44 -17.95
CA ALA A 38 -1.86 -0.53 -16.67
C ALA A 38 -1.07 -1.44 -15.72
N HIS A 39 -0.53 -0.86 -14.64
CA HIS A 39 0.09 -1.56 -13.51
C HIS A 39 1.07 -2.69 -13.93
N LEU A 40 2.38 -2.44 -13.89
CA LEU A 40 3.41 -3.48 -14.08
C LEU A 40 3.06 -4.76 -13.29
N LYS A 41 2.72 -5.82 -14.02
CA LYS A 41 2.25 -7.06 -13.41
C LYS A 41 3.36 -7.69 -12.58
N SER A 42 3.02 -8.08 -11.34
CA SER A 42 3.93 -8.84 -10.49
C SER A 42 4.44 -10.09 -11.22
N ARG A 43 5.65 -10.56 -10.89
CA ARG A 43 6.19 -11.83 -11.43
C ARG A 43 5.16 -12.96 -11.35
N ARG A 44 4.42 -13.05 -10.22
CA ARG A 44 3.33 -14.03 -10.04
C ARG A 44 2.14 -13.82 -10.98
N GLN A 45 1.76 -12.58 -11.26
CA GLN A 45 0.66 -12.27 -12.18
C GLN A 45 1.03 -12.62 -13.62
N ARG A 46 2.29 -12.34 -14.02
CA ARG A 46 2.83 -12.77 -15.32
C ARG A 46 2.83 -14.29 -15.46
N GLU A 47 3.22 -15.01 -14.42
CA GLU A 47 3.21 -16.48 -14.43
C GLU A 47 1.79 -17.05 -14.49
N ILE A 48 0.84 -16.51 -13.74
CA ILE A 48 -0.58 -16.89 -13.82
C ILE A 48 -1.11 -16.71 -15.25
N GLU A 49 -0.78 -15.60 -15.91
CA GLU A 49 -1.20 -15.35 -17.29
C GLU A 49 -0.58 -16.33 -18.28
N ARG A 50 0.70 -16.65 -18.13
CA ARG A 50 1.39 -17.65 -18.93
C ARG A 50 0.71 -19.01 -18.81
N LEU A 51 0.51 -19.50 -17.59
CA LEU A 51 -0.11 -20.80 -17.33
C LEU A 51 -1.58 -20.86 -17.79
N VAL A 52 -2.31 -19.75 -17.73
CA VAL A 52 -3.67 -19.66 -18.30
C VAL A 52 -3.65 -19.81 -19.83
N LYS A 53 -2.72 -19.15 -20.51
CA LYS A 53 -2.56 -19.28 -21.97
C LYS A 53 -2.16 -20.71 -22.36
N GLU A 54 -1.20 -21.28 -21.64
CA GLU A 54 -0.70 -22.63 -21.87
C GLU A 54 -1.79 -23.70 -21.68
N ARG A 55 -2.53 -23.63 -20.57
CA ARG A 55 -3.69 -24.51 -20.33
C ARG A 55 -4.77 -24.35 -21.42
N ARG A 56 -4.98 -23.14 -21.94
CA ARG A 56 -5.92 -22.89 -23.06
C ARG A 56 -5.42 -23.53 -24.36
N CYS A 57 -4.11 -23.52 -24.59
CA CYS A 57 -3.47 -24.17 -25.72
C CYS A 57 -3.57 -25.70 -25.63
N LEU A 58 -3.23 -26.28 -24.47
CA LEU A 58 -3.34 -27.72 -24.22
C LEU A 58 -4.79 -28.21 -24.35
N ARG A 59 -5.79 -27.42 -23.92
CA ARG A 59 -7.20 -27.74 -24.17
C ARG A 59 -7.56 -27.77 -25.65
N LYS A 60 -6.99 -26.88 -26.47
CA LYS A 60 -7.23 -26.88 -27.92
C LYS A 60 -6.57 -28.09 -28.58
N GLN A 61 -5.36 -28.46 -28.13
CA GLN A 61 -4.64 -29.64 -28.60
C GLN A 61 -5.36 -30.93 -28.20
N TRP A 62 -5.84 -31.04 -26.96
CA TRP A 62 -6.59 -32.20 -26.47
C TRP A 62 -7.85 -32.48 -27.30
N LYS A 63 -8.55 -31.43 -27.75
CA LYS A 63 -9.72 -31.58 -28.66
C LYS A 63 -9.38 -32.17 -30.01
N LYS A 64 -8.13 -32.03 -30.47
CA LYS A 64 -7.65 -32.51 -31.77
C LYS A 64 -6.81 -33.79 -31.67
N ALA A 65 -6.45 -34.21 -30.45
CA ALA A 65 -5.54 -35.31 -30.19
C ALA A 65 -6.23 -36.68 -30.30
N ALA A 66 -5.45 -37.68 -30.70
CA ALA A 66 -5.84 -39.10 -30.70
C ALA A 66 -5.93 -39.64 -29.26
N GLU A 67 -6.65 -40.75 -29.06
CA GLU A 67 -6.92 -41.30 -27.70
C GLU A 67 -5.66 -41.60 -26.89
N ALA A 68 -4.59 -42.07 -27.54
CA ALA A 68 -3.32 -42.34 -26.89
C ALA A 68 -2.67 -41.07 -26.31
N GLU A 69 -2.79 -39.93 -27.00
CA GLU A 69 -2.19 -38.65 -26.60
C GLU A 69 -3.04 -37.87 -25.59
N ARG A 70 -4.35 -38.15 -25.54
CA ARG A 70 -5.29 -37.47 -24.64
C ARG A 70 -4.95 -37.67 -23.17
N LYS A 71 -4.50 -38.87 -22.78
CA LYS A 71 -4.07 -39.17 -21.40
C LYS A 71 -2.89 -38.29 -20.96
N GLY A 72 -1.87 -38.13 -21.80
CA GLY A 72 -0.71 -37.28 -21.50
C GLY A 72 -1.07 -35.80 -21.41
N LEU A 73 -1.92 -35.32 -22.34
CA LEU A 73 -2.42 -33.94 -22.32
C LEU A 73 -3.33 -33.65 -21.12
N GLU A 74 -4.06 -34.66 -20.63
CA GLU A 74 -4.90 -34.53 -19.43
C GLU A 74 -4.05 -34.43 -18.15
N ALA A 75 -2.98 -35.21 -18.04
CA ALA A 75 -2.01 -35.11 -16.94
C ALA A 75 -1.37 -33.71 -16.86
N LEU A 76 -0.87 -33.21 -18.00
CA LEU A 76 -0.31 -31.85 -18.09
C LEU A 76 -1.33 -30.75 -17.75
N GLN A 77 -2.59 -30.92 -18.15
CA GLN A 77 -3.66 -30.00 -17.74
C GLN A 77 -3.94 -30.06 -16.23
N GLY A 78 -3.81 -31.23 -15.62
CA GLY A 78 -3.91 -31.44 -14.17
C GLY A 78 -2.84 -30.66 -13.41
N ASP A 79 -1.58 -30.82 -13.81
CA ASP A 79 -0.44 -30.14 -13.18
C ASP A 79 -0.54 -28.62 -13.28
N LEU A 80 -0.87 -28.11 -14.47
CA LEU A 80 -1.11 -26.68 -14.68
C LEU A 80 -2.29 -26.15 -13.85
N LYS A 81 -3.35 -26.95 -13.66
CA LYS A 81 -4.50 -26.58 -12.81
C LYS A 81 -4.08 -26.47 -11.35
N GLN A 82 -3.27 -27.41 -10.86
CA GLN A 82 -2.74 -27.39 -9.50
C GLN A 82 -1.81 -26.19 -9.27
N CYS A 83 -0.87 -25.95 -10.19
CA CYS A 83 0.05 -24.81 -10.13
C CYS A 83 -0.70 -23.46 -10.15
N LEU A 84 -1.72 -23.32 -11.02
CA LEU A 84 -2.57 -22.14 -11.07
C LEU A 84 -3.33 -21.92 -9.75
N ALA A 85 -3.85 -22.97 -9.14
CA ALA A 85 -4.57 -22.87 -7.87
C ALA A 85 -3.65 -22.39 -6.74
N THR A 86 -2.40 -22.87 -6.71
CA THR A 86 -1.39 -22.45 -5.73
C THR A 86 -0.99 -20.99 -5.93
N LEU A 87 -0.68 -20.58 -7.16
CA LEU A 87 -0.29 -19.19 -7.46
C LEU A 87 -1.43 -18.20 -7.19
N ARG A 88 -2.68 -18.56 -7.51
CA ARG A 88 -3.84 -17.72 -7.22
C ARG A 88 -4.08 -17.57 -5.71
N ARG A 89 -3.92 -18.64 -4.93
CA ARG A 89 -3.99 -18.58 -3.46
C ARG A 89 -2.91 -17.67 -2.90
N ALA A 90 -1.67 -17.82 -3.33
CA ALA A 90 -0.55 -16.97 -2.90
C ALA A 90 -0.76 -15.49 -3.26
N GLU A 91 -1.31 -15.19 -4.44
CA GLU A 91 -1.63 -13.83 -4.84
C GLU A 91 -2.80 -13.24 -4.04
N CYS A 92 -3.81 -14.06 -3.72
CA CYS A 92 -4.91 -13.67 -2.84
C CYS A 92 -4.39 -13.34 -1.44
N LEU A 93 -3.54 -14.19 -0.87
CA LEU A 93 -2.90 -13.96 0.43
C LEU A 93 -2.06 -12.69 0.42
N ARG A 94 -1.20 -12.47 -0.58
CA ARG A 94 -0.45 -11.21 -0.73
C ARG A 94 -1.39 -10.00 -0.71
N LYS A 95 -2.49 -10.05 -1.46
CA LYS A 95 -3.49 -8.96 -1.49
C LYS A 95 -4.17 -8.77 -0.14
N GLN A 96 -4.40 -9.84 0.62
CA GLN A 96 -4.96 -9.77 1.97
C GLN A 96 -3.95 -9.21 2.99
N HIS A 97 -2.68 -9.64 2.94
CA HIS A 97 -1.61 -9.10 3.78
C HIS A 97 -1.38 -7.61 3.51
N LYS A 98 -1.41 -7.16 2.25
CA LYS A 98 -1.37 -5.72 1.94
C LYS A 98 -2.55 -4.92 2.54
N LYS A 99 -3.70 -5.57 2.78
CA LYS A 99 -4.86 -4.91 3.43
C LYS A 99 -4.77 -4.90 4.96
N LYS A 100 -3.79 -5.62 5.52
CA LYS A 100 -3.50 -5.74 6.95
C LYS A 100 -2.01 -5.49 7.13
N GLU A 101 -1.62 -4.23 7.02
CA GLU A 101 -0.27 -3.82 7.36
C GLU A 101 -0.25 -3.60 8.88
N ALA A 102 0.51 -4.44 9.57
CA ALA A 102 0.78 -4.30 11.00
C ALA A 102 2.28 -3.99 11.14
N TYR A 103 2.58 -2.93 11.88
CA TYR A 103 3.94 -2.54 12.20
C TYR A 103 4.06 -2.42 13.72
N MET A 104 4.82 -3.33 14.33
CA MET A 104 4.90 -3.48 15.78
C MET A 104 3.51 -3.59 16.43
N ASP A 105 3.08 -2.55 17.14
CA ASP A 105 1.79 -2.48 17.86
C ASP A 105 0.67 -1.83 17.03
N ASP A 106 1.00 -1.17 15.92
CA ASP A 106 0.03 -0.46 15.09
C ASP A 106 -0.52 -1.36 13.98
N MET A 107 -1.84 -1.35 13.79
CA MET A 107 -2.51 -2.07 12.72
C MET A 107 -3.35 -1.13 11.87
N THR A 108 -3.12 -1.13 10.56
CA THR A 108 -3.96 -0.41 9.59
C THR A 108 -4.80 -1.40 8.81
N THR A 109 -6.13 -1.25 8.85
CA THR A 109 -7.08 -2.10 8.13
C THR A 109 -7.98 -1.31 7.21
N ILE A 110 -8.14 -1.78 5.97
CA ILE A 110 -9.04 -1.17 4.98
C ILE A 110 -10.13 -2.17 4.61
N THR A 111 -11.38 -1.80 4.89
CA THR A 111 -12.59 -2.57 4.60
C THR A 111 -13.48 -1.82 3.60
N THR A 112 -14.27 -2.57 2.84
CA THR A 112 -15.10 -2.01 1.76
C THR A 112 -16.46 -1.51 2.22
N THR A 113 -16.98 -2.05 3.34
CA THR A 113 -18.31 -1.72 3.85
C THR A 113 -18.28 -1.54 5.36
N ARG A 114 -19.19 -0.72 5.88
CA ARG A 114 -19.36 -0.48 7.32
C ARG A 114 -19.61 -1.76 8.10
N ALA A 115 -20.44 -2.66 7.57
CA ALA A 115 -20.74 -3.94 8.20
C ALA A 115 -19.49 -4.83 8.30
N CYS A 116 -18.64 -4.84 7.26
CA CYS A 116 -17.38 -5.56 7.29
C CYS A 116 -16.42 -4.97 8.32
N THR A 117 -16.35 -3.64 8.46
CA THR A 117 -15.54 -2.99 9.50
C THR A 117 -15.99 -3.40 10.89
N LYS A 118 -17.29 -3.31 11.20
CA LYS A 118 -17.82 -3.70 12.51
C LYS A 118 -17.47 -5.15 12.86
N ARG A 119 -17.76 -6.09 11.95
CA ARG A 119 -17.43 -7.52 12.14
C ARG A 119 -15.93 -7.75 12.31
N LEU A 120 -15.09 -7.00 11.60
CA LEU A 120 -13.64 -7.08 11.72
C LEU A 120 -13.19 -6.60 13.11
N LEU A 121 -13.67 -5.44 13.56
CA LEU A 121 -13.36 -4.88 14.87
C LEU A 121 -13.81 -5.82 16.00
N ASP A 122 -15.02 -6.37 15.93
CA ASP A 122 -15.52 -7.33 16.92
C ASP A 122 -14.62 -8.57 17.02
N LYS A 123 -14.19 -9.10 15.87
CA LYS A 123 -13.32 -10.27 15.82
C LYS A 123 -11.90 -9.95 16.29
N LEU A 124 -11.37 -8.78 15.92
CA LEU A 124 -10.07 -8.31 16.38
C LEU A 124 -10.05 -8.14 17.89
N GLN A 125 -11.05 -7.48 18.45
CA GLN A 125 -11.17 -7.26 19.90
C GLN A 125 -11.20 -8.60 20.65
N LYS A 126 -12.00 -9.57 20.19
CA LYS A 126 -12.03 -10.92 20.77
C LYS A 126 -10.65 -11.58 20.73
N ASN A 127 -9.99 -11.57 19.57
CA ASN A 127 -8.68 -12.20 19.43
C ASN A 127 -7.59 -11.54 20.31
N ILE A 128 -7.63 -10.20 20.42
CA ILE A 128 -6.67 -9.43 21.22
C ILE A 128 -6.91 -9.67 22.72
N GLN A 129 -8.17 -9.74 23.15
CA GLN A 129 -8.52 -10.13 24.52
C GLN A 129 -8.05 -11.54 24.88
N TRP A 130 -8.12 -12.49 23.93
CA TRP A 130 -7.58 -13.85 24.13
C TRP A 130 -6.07 -13.84 24.37
N ALA A 131 -5.35 -12.90 23.76
CA ALA A 131 -3.93 -12.68 24.00
C ALA A 131 -3.63 -11.87 25.28
N ARG A 132 -4.66 -11.58 26.10
CA ARG A 132 -4.57 -10.70 27.29
C ARG A 132 -4.10 -9.29 26.95
N MET A 133 -4.41 -8.82 25.74
CA MET A 133 -4.13 -7.46 25.27
C MET A 133 -5.43 -6.69 25.10
N GLU A 134 -5.34 -5.37 24.92
CA GLU A 134 -6.49 -4.50 24.70
C GLU A 134 -6.19 -3.43 23.65
N ILE A 135 -7.13 -3.21 22.72
CA ILE A 135 -7.09 -2.07 21.80
C ILE A 135 -7.57 -0.83 22.54
N LYS A 136 -6.78 0.24 22.55
CA LYS A 136 -7.17 1.54 23.11
C LYS A 136 -7.99 2.34 22.08
N PRO A 137 -9.31 2.56 22.28
CA PRO A 137 -10.14 3.22 21.28
C PRO A 137 -9.71 4.67 21.04
N ILE A 138 -9.29 5.37 22.09
CA ILE A 138 -8.80 6.76 22.00
C ILE A 138 -7.51 6.91 21.19
N LYS A 139 -6.71 5.85 21.07
CA LYS A 139 -5.50 5.81 20.24
C LYS A 139 -5.77 5.25 18.84
N SER A 140 -6.99 4.75 18.60
CA SER A 140 -7.41 4.30 17.29
C SER A 140 -7.94 5.48 16.49
N GLY A 141 -7.67 5.51 15.19
CA GLY A 141 -8.21 6.51 14.27
C GLY A 141 -9.09 5.85 13.23
N SER A 142 -10.23 6.46 12.91
CA SER A 142 -11.11 5.97 11.85
C SER A 142 -11.37 6.99 10.75
N ILE A 143 -11.40 6.50 9.52
CA ILE A 143 -11.69 7.27 8.31
C ILE A 143 -12.67 6.48 7.45
N SER A 144 -13.74 7.14 7.01
CA SER A 144 -14.74 6.55 6.13
C SER A 144 -14.90 7.41 4.89
N ILE A 145 -14.73 6.81 3.71
CA ILE A 145 -14.87 7.50 2.43
C ILE A 145 -16.01 6.85 1.66
N VAL A 146 -17.02 7.64 1.30
CA VAL A 146 -18.18 7.21 0.53
C VAL A 146 -18.26 8.06 -0.73
N LYS A 147 -18.21 7.41 -1.90
CA LYS A 147 -18.25 8.09 -3.21
C LYS A 147 -17.21 9.22 -3.35
N GLY A 148 -16.02 9.02 -2.78
CA GLY A 148 -14.92 10.00 -2.83
C GLY A 148 -15.05 11.16 -1.84
N GLN A 149 -16.09 11.18 -1.02
CA GLN A 149 -16.29 12.19 0.02
C GLN A 149 -16.08 11.58 1.40
N LEU A 150 -15.59 12.40 2.33
CA LEU A 150 -15.43 12.02 3.72
C LEU A 150 -16.81 11.86 4.37
N ALA A 151 -17.08 10.68 4.92
CA ALA A 151 -18.31 10.36 5.63
C ALA A 151 -18.08 10.39 7.15
N ASN A 152 -19.02 10.98 7.87
CA ASN A 152 -19.02 10.99 9.34
C ASN A 152 -19.61 9.68 9.89
N GLU A 153 -18.85 8.59 9.73
CA GLU A 153 -19.23 7.26 10.21
C GLU A 153 -18.39 6.89 11.42
N ARG A 154 -19.07 6.65 12.55
CA ARG A 154 -18.44 6.37 13.84
C ARG A 154 -18.43 4.87 14.15
N PHE A 155 -17.25 4.35 14.45
CA PHE A 155 -17.03 2.96 14.85
C PHE A 155 -16.81 2.85 16.36
N HIS A 156 -17.02 1.66 16.92
CA HIS A 156 -16.91 1.41 18.35
C HIS A 156 -16.04 0.19 18.59
N ILE A 157 -15.18 0.27 19.60
CA ILE A 157 -14.38 -0.82 20.15
C ILE A 157 -14.51 -0.70 21.67
N ASN A 158 -15.54 -1.28 22.29
CA ASN A 158 -16.00 -0.98 23.65
C ASN A 158 -16.48 0.49 23.83
N GLU A 159 -15.67 1.47 23.43
CA GLU A 159 -15.93 2.91 23.40
C GLU A 159 -15.90 3.45 21.95
N PRO A 160 -16.41 4.67 21.70
CA PRO A 160 -16.35 5.30 20.39
C PRO A 160 -14.91 5.59 19.94
N VAL A 161 -14.58 5.21 18.71
CA VAL A 161 -13.29 5.52 18.08
C VAL A 161 -13.34 6.92 17.46
N PRO A 162 -12.35 7.80 17.75
CA PRO A 162 -12.23 9.11 17.10
C PRO A 162 -12.25 9.02 15.58
N THR A 163 -13.01 9.90 14.95
CA THR A 163 -13.02 10.07 13.49
C THR A 163 -11.98 11.10 13.07
N ILE A 164 -11.51 11.03 11.81
CA ILE A 164 -10.60 12.03 11.25
C ILE A 164 -11.17 13.48 11.27
N LEU A 165 -12.50 13.61 11.36
CA LEU A 165 -13.19 14.89 11.51
C LEU A 165 -12.99 15.49 12.90
N GLU A 166 -12.81 14.65 13.92
CA GLU A 166 -12.61 15.07 15.30
C GLU A 166 -11.14 15.27 15.63
N LYS A 167 -10.29 14.34 15.19
CA LYS A 167 -8.86 14.36 15.45
C LYS A 167 -8.09 13.93 14.21
N PRO A 168 -7.02 14.65 13.84
CA PRO A 168 -6.10 14.18 12.80
C PRO A 168 -5.57 12.78 13.13
N ILE A 169 -5.38 11.97 12.10
CA ILE A 169 -4.87 10.59 12.23
C ILE A 169 -3.41 10.56 11.82
N GLU A 170 -2.54 10.02 12.67
CA GLU A 170 -1.17 9.69 12.29
C GLU A 170 -1.11 8.26 11.74
N SER A 171 -0.45 8.07 10.60
CA SER A 171 -0.17 6.75 10.03
C SER A 171 1.19 6.76 9.35
N LEU A 172 2.08 5.85 9.78
CA LEU A 172 3.45 5.71 9.26
C LEU A 172 4.24 7.03 9.25
N GLY A 173 4.09 7.83 10.31
CA GLY A 173 4.76 9.13 10.46
C GLY A 173 4.17 10.26 9.61
N ARG A 174 2.97 10.07 9.05
CA ARG A 174 2.24 11.09 8.29
C ARG A 174 0.94 11.45 8.98
N TRP A 175 0.67 12.74 9.09
CA TRP A 175 -0.57 13.27 9.63
C TRP A 175 -1.62 13.48 8.53
N TYR A 176 -2.81 12.95 8.77
CA TYR A 176 -3.97 13.07 7.90
C TYR A 176 -5.06 13.89 8.60
N SER A 177 -5.42 15.04 8.02
CA SER A 177 -6.54 15.87 8.45
C SER A 177 -7.81 15.57 7.65
N ALA A 178 -8.95 16.09 8.11
CA ALA A 178 -10.24 15.98 7.45
C ALA A 178 -10.25 16.48 5.98
N GLU A 179 -9.33 17.39 5.61
CA GLU A 179 -9.25 17.91 4.25
C GLU A 179 -8.78 16.87 3.24
N LEU A 180 -7.93 15.91 3.66
CA LEU A 180 -7.35 14.86 2.81
C LEU A 180 -6.76 15.37 1.49
N LYS A 181 -6.22 16.60 1.49
CA LYS A 181 -5.58 17.21 0.32
C LYS A 181 -4.08 16.97 0.31
N ASP A 182 -3.58 16.46 -0.81
CA ASP A 182 -2.15 16.26 -1.03
C ASP A 182 -1.35 17.57 -0.92
N SER A 183 -1.92 18.71 -1.35
CA SER A 183 -1.26 20.02 -1.26
C SER A 183 -0.91 20.41 0.18
N LYS A 184 -1.81 20.13 1.13
CA LYS A 184 -1.58 20.38 2.55
C LYS A 184 -0.53 19.44 3.13
N GLN A 185 -0.48 18.19 2.66
CA GLN A 185 0.56 17.25 3.08
C GLN A 185 1.94 17.67 2.57
N VAL A 186 2.04 18.15 1.33
CA VAL A 186 3.29 18.67 0.77
C VAL A 186 3.77 19.89 1.56
N GLU A 187 2.85 20.81 1.89
CA GLU A 187 3.14 21.98 2.69
C GLU A 187 3.65 21.60 4.08
N GLN A 188 2.97 20.68 4.78
CA GLN A 188 3.39 20.18 6.09
C GLN A 188 4.76 19.50 6.03
N LEU A 189 4.99 18.61 5.07
CA LEU A 189 6.27 17.92 4.89
C LEU A 189 7.42 18.91 4.67
N LYS A 190 7.17 19.97 3.89
CA LYS A 190 8.16 21.04 3.69
C LYS A 190 8.48 21.75 5.00
N GLN A 191 7.48 22.10 5.79
CA GLN A 191 7.68 22.74 7.10
C GLN A 191 8.40 21.83 8.09
N ASP A 192 8.03 20.56 8.17
CA ASP A 192 8.67 19.57 9.04
C ASP A 192 10.15 19.39 8.67
N THR A 193 10.44 19.35 7.36
CA THR A 193 11.82 19.25 6.86
C THR A 193 12.63 20.50 7.22
N ILE A 194 12.05 21.70 7.04
CA ILE A 194 12.69 22.96 7.43
C ILE A 194 12.97 22.99 8.94
N SER A 195 11.99 22.59 9.75
CA SER A 195 12.10 22.53 11.20
C SER A 195 13.21 21.57 11.65
N GLY A 196 13.23 20.36 11.08
CA GLY A 196 14.29 19.37 11.34
C GLY A 196 15.67 19.87 10.93
N LEU A 197 15.81 20.51 9.77
CA LEU A 197 17.07 21.12 9.34
C LEU A 197 17.52 22.27 10.25
N ARG A 198 16.58 23.10 10.76
CA ARG A 198 16.87 24.14 11.75
C ARG A 198 17.42 23.53 13.04
N GLN A 199 16.77 22.48 13.54
CA GLN A 199 17.20 21.77 14.74
C GLN A 199 18.59 21.14 14.55
N ILE A 200 18.85 20.48 13.42
CA ILE A 200 20.17 19.92 13.11
C ILE A 200 21.23 21.03 13.08
N ASN A 201 20.92 22.17 12.47
CA ASN A 201 21.85 23.30 12.39
C ASN A 201 22.14 23.91 13.76
N SER A 202 21.18 23.91 14.71
CA SER A 202 21.37 24.46 16.06
C SER A 202 22.10 23.52 17.02
N THR A 203 22.29 22.24 16.69
CA THR A 203 23.09 21.31 17.52
C THR A 203 24.57 21.71 17.61
N ALA A 204 25.36 21.14 18.52
CA ALA A 204 26.81 21.37 18.59
C ALA A 204 27.63 20.53 17.58
N LEU A 205 26.98 19.84 16.65
CA LEU A 205 27.65 18.92 15.73
C LEU A 205 28.61 19.67 14.78
N PRO A 206 29.81 19.12 14.50
CA PRO A 206 30.72 19.70 13.51
C PRO A 206 30.08 19.71 12.12
N GLY A 207 30.42 20.71 11.30
CA GLY A 207 29.75 20.93 10.00
C GLY A 207 29.81 19.77 9.00
N LYS A 208 30.73 18.80 9.18
CA LYS A 208 30.76 17.55 8.41
C LYS A 208 29.63 16.57 8.77
N LEU A 209 29.14 16.62 10.02
CA LEU A 209 28.08 15.76 10.53
C LEU A 209 26.69 16.40 10.43
N LYS A 210 26.63 17.74 10.29
CA LYS A 210 25.39 18.48 10.05
C LYS A 210 25.06 18.53 8.56
N LEU A 211 24.56 17.42 8.02
CA LEU A 211 24.03 17.25 6.64
C LEU A 211 24.71 18.08 5.56
#